data_AF-A0A2V9F579-F1
#
_entry.id   AF-A0A2V9F579-F1
#
_cell.length_a   1.000
_cell.length_b   1.000
_cell.length_c   1.000
_cell.angle_alpha   90.00
_cell.angle_beta   90.00
_cell.angle_gamma   90.00
#
_symmetry.space_group_name_H-M   'P 1'
#
loop_
_entity.id
_entity.type
_entity.pdbx_description
1 polymer ?
#
loop_
_entity_poly.entity_id
_entity_poly.type
_entity_poly.pdbx_seq_one_letter_code
_entity_poly.pdbx_strand_id
1 'polypeptide(L)'
;MTEFTILMPCLNEAATVGNCVAKARGFLARAHITGEVLVADNGSRDGSRAVAEQAGARVVDVAERGYGAALAGGIAAARGRYVIMGDADDSYDFGRLEGFVARLREGYPLVMGNRFQGSI
;
A
#
# COMPACT_ATOMS: atom_id res chain seq x y z
N MET A 1 7.39 12.28 -12.31
CA MET A 1 7.12 10.83 -12.48
C MET A 1 6.85 10.26 -11.11
N THR A 2 5.83 9.42 -10.95
CA THR A 2 5.54 8.79 -9.65
C THR A 2 6.70 7.85 -9.29
N GLU A 3 7.33 8.08 -8.15
CA GLU A 3 8.49 7.30 -7.69
C GLU A 3 8.04 6.03 -6.98
N PHE A 4 7.07 6.12 -6.06
CA PHE A 4 6.58 5.00 -5.27
C PHE A 4 5.07 4.83 -5.39
N THR A 5 4.62 3.58 -5.52
CA THR A 5 3.24 3.16 -5.21
C THR A 5 3.28 2.41 -3.89
N ILE A 6 2.51 2.86 -2.90
CA ILE A 6 2.23 2.09 -1.69
C ILE A 6 0.94 1.30 -1.95
N LEU A 7 1.07 -0.01 -2.10
CA LEU A 7 0.01 -0.93 -2.52
C LEU A 7 -0.55 -1.70 -1.33
N MET A 8 -1.87 -1.69 -1.18
CA MET A 8 -2.60 -2.46 -0.17
C MET A 8 -3.63 -3.38 -0.87
N PRO A 9 -3.50 -4.73 -0.79
CA PRO A 9 -4.61 -5.61 -1.14
C PRO A 9 -5.72 -5.45 -0.08
N CYS A 10 -6.99 -5.48 -0.51
CA CYS A 10 -8.11 -5.21 0.37
C CYS A 10 -9.32 -6.13 0.09
N LEU A 11 -9.87 -6.70 1.17
CA LEU A 11 -11.13 -7.44 1.18
C LEU A 11 -11.83 -7.27 2.53
N ASN A 12 -12.84 -6.40 2.58
CA ASN A 12 -13.61 -6.10 3.78
C ASN A 12 -12.79 -5.58 4.97
N GLU A 13 -12.01 -4.52 4.74
CA GLU A 13 -11.16 -3.83 5.71
C GLU A 13 -11.68 -2.40 6.01
N ALA A 14 -13.00 -2.16 5.99
CA ALA A 14 -13.54 -0.81 6.15
C ALA A 14 -13.16 -0.15 7.48
N ALA A 15 -12.90 -0.93 8.52
CA ALA A 15 -12.51 -0.44 9.84
C ALA A 15 -11.06 0.09 9.89
N THR A 16 -10.19 -0.34 8.98
CA THR A 16 -8.73 -0.24 9.09
C THR A 16 -8.10 0.46 7.87
N VAL A 17 -8.65 0.25 6.67
CA VAL A 17 -8.07 0.75 5.41
C VAL A 17 -7.91 2.27 5.38
N GLY A 18 -8.84 3.01 5.98
CA GLY A 18 -8.75 4.48 6.05
C GLY A 18 -7.53 4.95 6.83
N ASN A 19 -7.19 4.27 7.94
CA ASN A 19 -6.01 4.58 8.74
C ASN A 19 -4.72 4.23 7.98
N CYS A 20 -4.68 3.06 7.34
CA CYS A 20 -3.55 2.63 6.52
C CYS A 20 -3.24 3.65 5.41
N VAL A 21 -4.28 4.09 4.69
CA VAL A 21 -4.15 5.09 3.63
C VAL A 21 -3.66 6.43 4.19
N ALA A 22 -4.22 6.89 5.31
CA ALA A 22 -3.79 8.13 5.95
C ALA A 22 -2.31 8.09 6.37
N LYS A 23 -1.84 6.99 6.98
CA LYS A 23 -0.43 6.78 7.36
C LYS A 23 0.48 6.82 6.14
N ALA A 24 0.14 6.07 5.09
CA ALA A 24 0.90 6.01 3.85
C ALA A 24 1.02 7.37 3.15
N ARG A 25 -0.11 8.11 3.03
CA ARG A 25 -0.11 9.47 2.47
C ARG A 25 0.69 10.44 3.33
N GLY A 26 0.55 10.36 4.65
CA GLY A 26 1.30 11.17 5.60
C GLY A 26 2.81 10.93 5.50
N PHE A 27 3.23 9.68 5.31
CA PHE A 27 4.62 9.33 5.03
C PHE A 27 5.12 9.96 3.73
N LEU A 28 4.41 9.77 2.61
CA LEU A 28 4.80 10.34 1.31
C LEU A 28 4.97 11.87 1.37
N ALA A 29 4.03 12.56 2.02
CA ALA A 29 4.09 14.00 2.21
C ALA A 29 5.28 14.42 3.07
N ARG A 30 5.47 13.81 4.24
CA ARG A 30 6.58 14.11 5.16
C ARG A 30 7.94 13.83 4.53
N ALA A 31 8.08 12.75 3.79
CA ALA A 31 9.30 12.35 3.12
C ALA A 31 9.55 13.09 1.79
N HIS A 32 8.63 13.98 1.38
CA HIS A 32 8.69 14.74 0.12
C HIS A 32 8.82 13.82 -1.10
N ILE A 33 8.14 12.68 -1.06
CA ILE A 33 8.17 11.66 -2.12
C ILE A 33 6.98 11.88 -3.05
N THR A 34 7.25 11.96 -4.35
CA THR A 34 6.19 11.92 -5.36
C THR A 34 5.69 10.48 -5.45
N GLY A 35 4.58 10.14 -4.80
CA GLY A 35 4.05 8.79 -4.76
C GLY A 35 2.53 8.74 -4.82
N GLU A 36 1.98 7.53 -4.94
CA GLU A 36 0.56 7.25 -4.79
C GLU A 36 0.31 6.20 -3.72
N VAL A 37 -0.90 6.21 -3.15
CA VAL A 37 -1.43 5.11 -2.35
C VAL A 37 -2.49 4.40 -3.20
N LEU A 38 -2.32 3.11 -3.37
CA LEU A 38 -3.16 2.26 -4.21
C LEU A 38 -3.78 1.15 -3.36
N VAL A 39 -5.09 1.05 -3.39
CA VAL A 39 -5.82 -0.08 -2.80
C VAL A 39 -6.33 -0.97 -3.93
N ALA A 40 -5.92 -2.24 -3.92
CA ALA A 40 -6.40 -3.26 -4.84
C ALA A 40 -7.51 -4.06 -4.16
N ASP A 41 -8.76 -3.70 -4.48
CA ASP A 41 -9.94 -4.29 -3.87
C ASP A 41 -10.43 -5.47 -4.70
N ASN A 42 -10.50 -6.66 -4.08
CA ASN A 42 -10.91 -7.89 -4.77
C ASN A 42 -12.31 -8.38 -4.34
N GLY A 43 -13.24 -7.44 -4.14
CA GLY A 43 -14.65 -7.73 -3.95
C GLY A 43 -15.19 -7.43 -2.55
N SER A 44 -14.75 -6.32 -1.94
CA SER A 44 -15.30 -5.87 -0.64
C SER A 44 -16.79 -5.50 -0.75
N ARG A 45 -17.51 -5.67 0.36
CA ARG A 45 -18.95 -5.42 0.50
C ARG A 45 -19.33 -4.60 1.73
N ASP A 46 -18.34 -4.19 2.51
CA ASP A 46 -18.47 -3.51 3.80
C ASP A 46 -18.24 -1.99 3.73
N GLY A 47 -17.99 -1.45 2.54
CA GLY A 47 -17.67 -0.04 2.33
C GLY A 47 -16.17 0.27 2.23
N SER A 48 -15.28 -0.72 2.29
CA SER A 48 -13.81 -0.53 2.22
C SER A 48 -13.35 0.40 1.11
N ARG A 49 -13.92 0.25 -0.10
CA ARG A 49 -13.59 1.10 -1.26
C ARG A 49 -13.84 2.57 -0.97
N ALA A 50 -15.04 2.91 -0.51
CA ALA A 50 -15.42 4.29 -0.25
C ALA A 50 -14.55 4.89 0.85
N VAL A 51 -14.24 4.14 1.91
CA VAL A 51 -13.33 4.57 2.98
C VAL A 51 -11.93 4.85 2.44
N ALA A 52 -11.39 3.97 1.59
CA ALA A 52 -10.08 4.15 0.98
C ALA A 52 -10.02 5.38 0.06
N GLU A 53 -11.03 5.56 -0.80
CA GLU A 53 -11.12 6.72 -1.70
C GLU A 53 -11.25 8.04 -0.92
N GLN A 54 -12.07 8.07 0.15
CA GLN A 54 -12.22 9.24 1.01
C GLN A 54 -10.93 9.60 1.75
N ALA A 55 -10.15 8.59 2.16
CA ALA A 55 -8.81 8.79 2.70
C ALA A 55 -7.79 9.23 1.62
N GLY A 56 -8.17 9.17 0.35
CA GLY A 56 -7.42 9.65 -0.82
C GLY A 56 -6.48 8.63 -1.43
N ALA A 57 -6.77 7.34 -1.26
CA ALA A 57 -6.18 6.31 -2.10
C ALA A 57 -6.86 6.30 -3.47
N ARG A 58 -6.11 5.85 -4.48
CA ARG A 58 -6.72 5.33 -5.70
C ARG A 58 -7.14 3.89 -5.43
N VAL A 59 -8.37 3.53 -5.80
CA VAL A 59 -8.85 2.14 -5.71
C VAL A 59 -8.89 1.53 -7.10
N VAL A 60 -8.47 0.27 -7.21
CA VAL A 60 -8.64 -0.54 -8.42
C VAL A 60 -9.44 -1.79 -8.08
N ASP A 61 -10.37 -2.11 -8.97
CA ASP A 61 -11.14 -3.35 -8.91
C ASP A 61 -10.30 -4.51 -9.45
N VAL A 62 -10.17 -5.57 -8.65
CA VAL A 62 -9.55 -6.82 -9.05
C VAL A 62 -10.63 -7.90 -9.08
N ALA A 63 -11.04 -8.27 -10.30
CA ALA A 63 -12.16 -9.19 -10.49
C ALA A 63 -11.92 -10.59 -9.90
N GLU A 64 -10.68 -11.08 -9.95
CA GLU A 64 -10.32 -12.37 -9.38
C GLU A 64 -10.09 -12.24 -7.87
N ARG A 65 -10.85 -13.02 -7.10
CA ARG A 65 -10.69 -13.09 -5.64
C ARG A 65 -9.43 -13.86 -5.28
N GLY A 66 -8.73 -13.38 -4.27
CA GLY A 66 -7.54 -14.02 -3.74
C GLY A 66 -6.47 -12.98 -3.42
N TYR A 67 -5.67 -13.26 -2.39
CA TYR A 67 -4.62 -12.36 -1.95
C TYR A 67 -3.58 -12.10 -3.05
N GLY A 68 -3.10 -13.17 -3.69
CA GLY A 68 -2.16 -13.09 -4.80
C GLY A 68 -2.74 -12.36 -6.01
N ALA A 69 -4.02 -12.58 -6.33
CA ALA A 69 -4.70 -11.88 -7.41
C ALA A 69 -4.81 -10.37 -7.15
N ALA A 70 -5.17 -9.97 -5.92
CA ALA A 70 -5.22 -8.57 -5.51
C ALA A 70 -3.84 -7.89 -5.65
N LEU A 71 -2.78 -8.53 -5.16
CA LEU A 71 -1.42 -8.02 -5.32
C LEU A 71 -1.01 -7.94 -6.78
N ALA A 72 -1.25 -8.98 -7.59
CA ALA A 72 -0.89 -9.00 -9.00
C ALA A 72 -1.62 -7.89 -9.79
N GLY A 73 -2.93 -7.74 -9.59
CA GLY A 73 -3.73 -6.67 -10.21
C GLY A 73 -3.30 -5.28 -9.74
N GLY A 74 -2.99 -5.14 -8.45
CA GLY A 74 -2.46 -3.90 -7.88
C GLY A 74 -1.09 -3.51 -8.45
N ILE A 75 -0.17 -4.46 -8.56
CA ILE A 75 1.16 -4.25 -9.16
C ILE A 75 1.03 -3.85 -10.62
N ALA A 76 0.18 -4.54 -11.41
CA ALA A 76 -0.06 -4.21 -12.80
C ALA A 76 -0.66 -2.81 -12.99
N ALA A 77 -1.46 -2.34 -12.02
CA ALA A 77 -2.06 -1.01 -12.05
C ALA A 77 -1.19 0.08 -11.39
N ALA A 78 -0.05 -0.27 -10.78
CA ALA A 78 0.82 0.68 -10.08
C ALA A 78 1.48 1.66 -11.08
N ARG A 79 1.62 2.92 -10.66
CA ARG A 79 2.25 3.99 -11.47
C ARG A 79 3.66 4.33 -11.00
N GLY A 80 4.04 3.89 -9.80
CA GLY A 80 5.34 4.11 -9.22
C GLY A 80 6.43 3.30 -9.92
N ARG A 81 7.64 3.86 -9.98
CA ARG A 81 8.85 3.11 -10.34
C ARG A 81 9.08 1.93 -9.38
N TYR A 82 8.77 2.13 -8.10
CA TYR A 82 8.86 1.11 -7.05
C TYR A 82 7.49 0.85 -6.45
N VAL A 83 7.26 -0.39 -6.01
CA VAL A 83 6.07 -0.80 -5.27
C VAL A 83 6.47 -1.26 -3.88
N ILE A 84 5.90 -0.64 -2.85
CA ILE A 84 5.96 -1.10 -1.46
C ILE A 84 4.58 -1.67 -1.14
N MET A 85 4.49 -2.92 -0.71
CA MET A 85 3.22 -3.60 -0.44
C MET A 85 3.08 -3.97 1.03
N GLY A 86 1.85 -3.93 1.54
CA GLY A 86 1.48 -4.36 2.90
C GLY A 86 -0.04 -4.46 3.05
N ASP A 87 -0.52 -5.19 4.04
CA ASP A 87 -1.95 -5.46 4.22
C ASP A 87 -2.72 -4.23 4.73
N ALA A 88 -4.01 -4.15 4.38
CA ALA A 88 -4.89 -3.03 4.73
C ALA A 88 -5.48 -3.11 6.16
N ASP A 89 -4.98 -4.03 6.99
CA ASP A 89 -5.52 -4.39 8.32
C ASP A 89 -4.86 -3.62 9.49
N ASP A 90 -4.02 -2.63 9.18
CA ASP A 90 -3.23 -1.83 10.13
C ASP A 90 -2.16 -2.59 10.92
N SER A 91 -1.81 -3.81 10.50
CA SER A 91 -0.71 -4.60 11.10
C SER A 91 0.69 -4.07 10.74
N TYR A 92 0.80 -3.28 9.67
CA TYR A 92 2.03 -2.61 9.24
C TYR A 92 1.96 -1.10 9.49
N ASP A 93 3.07 -0.52 9.97
CA ASP A 93 3.17 0.93 10.10
C ASP A 93 3.62 1.58 8.78
N PHE A 94 2.65 1.92 7.92
CA PHE A 94 2.92 2.67 6.69
C PHE A 94 3.49 4.08 6.92
N GLY A 95 3.56 4.54 8.18
CA GLY A 95 4.24 5.77 8.56
C GLY A 95 5.77 5.66 8.59
N ARG A 96 6.33 4.44 8.58
CA ARG A 96 7.76 4.16 8.81
C ARG A 96 8.39 3.37 7.65
N LEU A 97 8.43 3.98 6.48
CA LEU A 97 8.94 3.35 5.25
C LEU A 97 10.33 3.85 4.82
N GLU A 98 11.01 4.64 5.65
CA GLU A 98 12.31 5.26 5.33
C GLU A 98 13.37 4.23 4.94
N GLY A 99 13.42 3.11 5.67
CA GLY A 99 14.37 2.02 5.41
C GLY A 99 14.15 1.37 4.04
N PHE A 100 12.89 1.17 3.62
CA PHE A 100 12.56 0.63 2.30
C PHE A 100 12.96 1.60 1.20
N VAL A 101 12.60 2.86 1.34
CA VAL A 101 12.90 3.91 0.36
C VAL A 101 14.41 4.07 0.18
N ALA A 102 15.17 4.16 1.28
CA ALA A 102 16.62 4.30 1.22
C ALA A 102 17.27 3.15 0.44
N ARG A 103 16.92 1.90 0.80
CA ARG A 103 17.51 0.72 0.16
C ARG A 103 17.09 0.56 -1.30
N LEU A 104 15.85 0.87 -1.66
CA LEU A 104 15.44 0.84 -3.07
C LEU A 104 16.18 1.89 -3.92
N ARG A 105 16.46 3.07 -3.36
CA ARG A 105 17.27 4.12 -4.01
C ARG A 105 18.75 3.78 -4.11
N GLU A 106 19.29 3.00 -3.18
CA GLU A 106 20.65 2.43 -3.25
C GLU A 106 20.81 1.42 -4.40
N GLY A 107 19.71 0.99 -5.03
CA GLY A 107 19.72 0.11 -6.20
C GLY A 107 19.43 -1.36 -5.89
N TYR A 108 19.05 -1.70 -4.65
CA TYR A 108 18.63 -3.05 -4.32
C TYR A 108 17.32 -3.40 -5.05
N PRO A 109 17.23 -4.56 -5.72
CA PRO A 109 16.06 -4.93 -6.51
C PRO A 109 14.88 -5.38 -5.63
N LEU A 110 15.13 -5.74 -4.38
CA LEU A 110 14.13 -6.20 -3.42
C LEU A 110 14.55 -5.79 -2.00
N VAL A 111 13.59 -5.30 -1.22
CA VAL A 111 13.75 -4.99 0.20
C VAL A 111 12.59 -5.63 0.96
N MET A 112 12.90 -6.40 2.00
CA MET A 112 11.92 -7.17 2.76
C MET A 112 11.89 -6.72 4.22
N GLY A 113 10.69 -6.37 4.70
CA GLY A 113 10.44 -6.19 6.14
C GLY A 113 10.42 -7.54 6.85
N ASN A 114 11.00 -7.63 8.03
CA ASN A 114 10.98 -8.85 8.85
C ASN A 114 10.71 -8.52 10.31
N ARG A 115 10.16 -9.49 11.05
CA ARG A 115 9.83 -9.37 12.49
C ARG A 115 10.76 -10.21 13.36
N PHE A 116 11.94 -10.61 12.87
CA PHE A 116 12.80 -11.53 13.62
C PHE A 116 13.29 -10.95 14.96
N GLN A 117 13.22 -9.63 15.13
CA GLN A 117 13.56 -8.92 16.36
C GLN A 117 12.34 -8.45 17.17
N GLY A 118 11.13 -8.87 16.80
CA GLY A 118 9.89 -8.55 17.54
C GLY A 118 9.19 -7.25 17.13
N SER A 119 9.70 -6.52 16.14
CA SER A 119 9.06 -5.33 15.57
C SER A 119 9.39 -5.17 14.08
N ILE A 120 8.57 -4.38 13.39
CA ILE A 120 8.85 -3.78 12.08
C ILE A 120 8.98 -2.26 12.28
#